data_AF-A0A7X8KPL8-F1
#
_entry.id   AF-A0A7X8KPL8-F1
#
_cell.length_a   1.000
_cell.length_b   1.000
_cell.length_c   1.000
_cell.angle_alpha   90.00
_cell.angle_beta   90.00
_cell.angle_gamma   90.00
#
_symmetry.space_group_name_H-M   'P 1'
#
loop_
_entity.id
_entity.type
_entity.pdbx_description
1 polymer ?
#
loop_
_entity_poly.entity_id
_entity_poly.type
_entity_poly.pdbx_seq_one_letter_code
_entity_poly.pdbx_strand_id
1 'polypeptide(L)' 'TESCKKHGGFYLGSIGGPAAILAEQNIKKVECLDYPELGMEAIWKIEVENFPAFIFVDDKGNDFFKQIKIATY' A
#
# COMPACT_ATOMS: atom_id res chain seq x y z
N THR A 1 6.63 -11.63 -2.72
CA THR A 1 8.02 -11.79 -2.21
C THR A 1 9.01 -12.02 -3.32
N GLU A 2 8.90 -13.10 -4.13
CA GLU A 2 9.89 -13.39 -5.19
C GLU A 2 10.07 -12.26 -6.23
N SER A 3 8.98 -11.64 -6.70
CA SER A 3 9.09 -10.54 -7.67
C SER A 3 9.84 -9.32 -7.10
N CYS A 4 9.58 -8.96 -5.84
CA CYS A 4 10.30 -7.88 -5.14
C CYS A 4 11.80 -8.18 -5.09
N LYS A 5 12.18 -9.40 -4.71
CA LYS A 5 13.57 -9.85 -4.69
C LYS A 5 14.24 -9.82 -6.06
N LYS A 6 13.54 -10.28 -7.09
CA LYS A 6 14.08 -10.37 -8.45
C LYS A 6 14.26 -9.01 -9.13
N HIS A 7 13.38 -8.06 -8.83
CA HIS A 7 13.29 -6.78 -9.55
C HIS A 7 13.63 -5.54 -8.71
N GLY A 8 14.08 -5.71 -7.46
CA GLY A 8 14.41 -4.59 -6.58
C GLY A 8 13.18 -3.81 -6.08
N GLY A 9 12.02 -4.48 -5.97
CA GLY A 9 10.75 -3.87 -5.58
C GLY A 9 10.46 -3.95 -4.08
N PHE A 10 9.52 -3.14 -3.61
CA PHE A 10 9.07 -3.12 -2.22
C PHE A 10 7.54 -3.18 -2.16
N TYR A 11 7.00 -3.81 -1.12
CA TYR A 11 5.58 -3.76 -0.81
C TYR A 11 5.37 -3.02 0.52
N LEU A 12 4.69 -1.88 0.43
CA LEU A 12 4.33 -1.06 1.56
C LEU A 12 2.89 -1.35 1.98
N GLY A 13 2.70 -1.75 3.23
CA GLY A 13 1.40 -1.98 3.83
C GLY A 13 0.93 -0.76 4.63
N SER A 14 -0.21 -0.19 4.25
CA SER A 14 -0.91 0.80 5.07
C SER A 14 -1.91 0.13 6.01
N ILE A 15 -2.43 0.89 6.98
CA ILE A 15 -3.42 0.39 7.93
C ILE A 15 -4.78 0.33 7.23
N GLY A 16 -5.40 -0.85 7.24
CA GLY A 16 -6.77 -1.04 6.75
C GLY A 16 -7.81 -0.58 7.77
N GLY A 17 -8.86 0.12 7.32
CA GLY A 17 -9.96 0.60 8.16
C GLY A 17 -10.09 2.13 8.31
N PRO A 18 -9.03 2.90 8.63
CA PRO A 18 -9.14 4.32 8.95
C PRO A 18 -9.23 5.23 7.70
N ALA A 19 -10.12 4.91 6.75
CA ALA A 19 -10.21 5.60 5.47
C ALA A 19 -10.55 7.11 5.61
N ALA A 20 -11.44 7.46 6.54
CA ALA A 20 -11.87 8.85 6.73
C ALA A 20 -10.71 9.75 7.16
N ILE A 21 -9.93 9.34 8.17
CA ILE A 21 -8.79 10.12 8.66
C ILE A 21 -7.66 10.16 7.62
N LEU A 22 -7.44 9.08 6.85
CA LEU A 22 -6.48 9.10 5.73
C LEU A 22 -6.89 10.10 4.64
N ALA A 23 -8.18 10.15 4.31
CA ALA A 23 -8.70 11.09 3.33
C ALA A 23 -8.58 12.54 3.81
N GLU A 24 -8.88 12.80 5.08
CA GLU A 24 -8.80 14.13 5.67
C GLU A 24 -7.35 14.62 5.84
N GLN A 25 -6.46 13.76 6.35
CA GLN A 25 -5.12 14.19 6.79
C GLN A 25 -4.04 13.96 5.74
N ASN A 26 -4.14 12.92 4.92
CA ASN A 26 -3.01 12.46 4.10
C ASN A 26 -3.22 12.62 2.59
N ILE A 27 -4.46 12.59 2.08
CA ILE A 27 -4.74 12.75 0.65
C ILE A 27 -4.94 14.23 0.33
N LYS A 28 -4.06 14.81 -0.51
CA LYS A 28 -4.04 16.24 -0.82
C LYS A 28 -4.68 16.59 -2.16
N LYS A 29 -4.63 15.66 -3.11
CA LYS A 29 -5.25 15.81 -4.44
C LYS A 29 -5.66 14.45 -4.98
N VAL A 30 -6.77 14.43 -5.71
CA VAL A 30 -7.28 13.25 -6.43
C VAL A 30 -7.65 13.67 -7.86
N GLU A 31 -7.11 12.96 -8.85
CA GLU A 31 -7.32 13.21 -10.26
C GLU A 31 -7.52 11.88 -11.00
N CYS A 32 -8.59 11.76 -11.80
CA CYS A 32 -8.81 10.60 -12.64
C CYS A 32 -7.86 10.68 -13.85
N LEU A 33 -6.97 9.71 -13.99
CA LEU A 33 -5.93 9.67 -15.01
C LEU A 33 -6.36 8.87 -16.25
N ASP A 34 -7.06 7.75 -16.05
CA ASP A 34 -7.47 6.87 -17.14
C ASP A 34 -8.69 6.01 -16.75
N TYR A 35 -9.43 5.52 -17.74
CA TYR A 35 -10.63 4.67 -17.62
C TYR A 35 -11.75 5.21 -16.70
N PRO A 36 -12.25 6.44 -16.91
CA PRO A 36 -13.28 7.06 -16.06
C PRO A 36 -14.61 6.28 -16.02
N GLU A 37 -14.90 5.49 -17.05
CA GLU A 37 -16.08 4.63 -17.13
C GLU A 37 -16.12 3.53 -16.06
N LEU A 38 -14.97 3.17 -15.47
CA LEU A 38 -14.86 2.17 -14.39
C LEU A 38 -15.25 2.74 -13.02
N GLY A 39 -15.61 4.03 -12.94
CA GLY A 39 -16.05 4.66 -11.70
C GLY A 39 -14.95 4.63 -10.62
N MET A 40 -15.22 4.01 -9.48
CA MET A 40 -14.26 3.96 -8.37
C MET A 40 -13.03 3.10 -8.67
N GLU A 41 -13.08 2.22 -9.69
CA GLU A 41 -11.99 1.35 -10.12
C GLU A 41 -11.06 1.97 -11.18
N ALA A 42 -11.31 3.23 -11.58
CA ALA A 42 -10.47 3.97 -12.53
C ALA A 42 -9.01 4.12 -12.05
N ILE A 43 -8.10 4.51 -12.95
CA ILE A 43 -6.72 4.83 -12.56
C ILE A 43 -6.70 6.25 -11.97
N TRP A 44 -6.34 6.35 -10.70
CA TRP A 44 -6.27 7.64 -9.99
C TRP A 44 -4.82 8.07 -9.76
N LYS A 45 -4.54 9.33 -10.08
CA LYS A 45 -3.33 10.02 -9.62
C LYS A 45 -3.67 10.76 -8.33
N ILE A 46 -3.02 10.38 -7.25
CA ILE A 46 -3.18 11.02 -5.94
C ILE A 46 -1.87 11.66 -5.48
N GLU A 47 -1.98 12.81 -4.81
CA GLU A 47 -0.86 13.44 -4.11
C GLU A 47 -1.08 13.23 -2.62
N VAL A 48 -0.07 12.71 -1.92
CA VAL A 48 -0.16 12.36 -0.49
C VAL A 48 0.95 13.01 0.31
N GLU A 49 0.66 13.28 1.59
CA GLU A 49 1.62 13.81 2.55
C GLU A 49 1.56 12.99 3.85
N ASN A 50 2.72 12.62 4.40
CA ASN A 50 2.84 11.86 5.66
C ASN A 50 1.99 10.58 5.71
N PHE A 51 1.79 9.90 4.58
CA PHE A 51 0.93 8.72 4.48
C PHE A 51 1.56 7.51 5.19
N PRO A 52 0.91 6.94 6.23
CA PRO A 52 1.54 5.91 7.05
C PRO A 52 1.58 4.56 6.34
N ALA A 53 2.74 3.90 6.37
CA ALA A 53 2.95 2.55 5.87
C ALA A 53 4.13 1.85 6.55
N PHE A 54 4.16 0.53 6.46
CA PHE A 54 5.27 -0.34 6.86
C PHE A 54 5.82 -1.09 5.66
N ILE A 55 7.10 -1.45 5.67
CA ILE A 55 7.67 -2.37 4.70
C ILE A 55 7.22 -3.79 5.07
N PHE A 56 6.35 -4.37 4.26
CA PHE A 56 5.89 -5.75 4.42
C PHE A 56 6.77 -6.73 3.65
N VAL A 57 7.21 -6.36 2.45
CA VAL A 57 8.17 -7.12 1.65
C VAL A 57 9.27 -6.19 1.18
N ASP A 58 10.52 -6.61 1.35
CA ASP A 58 11.68 -5.88 0.85
C ASP A 58 12.23 -6.48 -0.46
N ASP A 59 13.24 -5.80 -1.01
CA ASP A 59 13.98 -6.16 -2.21
C ASP A 59 14.94 -7.36 -2.03
N LYS A 60 14.99 -7.97 -0.83
CA LYS A 60 15.91 -9.08 -0.51
C LYS A 60 15.16 -10.41 -0.36
N GLY A 61 13.83 -10.36 -0.40
CA GLY A 61 12.95 -11.52 -0.23
C GLY A 61 12.49 -11.73 1.20
N ASN A 62 12.67 -10.73 2.08
CA ASN A 62 12.08 -10.77 3.41
C ASN A 62 10.59 -10.46 3.34
N ASP A 63 9.82 -11.11 4.20
CA ASP A 63 8.37 -10.98 4.29
C ASP A 63 7.98 -10.91 5.76
N PHE A 64 7.36 -9.81 6.16
CA PHE A 64 6.98 -9.54 7.55
C PHE A 64 6.04 -10.62 8.11
N PHE A 65 5.04 -11.05 7.34
CA PHE A 65 4.03 -11.98 7.85
C PHE A 65 4.55 -13.41 7.99
N LYS A 66 5.54 -13.80 7.19
CA LYS A 66 6.20 -15.11 7.32
C LYS A 66 7.06 -15.23 8.59
N GLN A 67 7.43 -14.11 9.21
CA GLN A 67 8.22 -14.07 10.43
C GLN A 67 7.36 -14.16 11.69
N ILE A 68 6.05 -13.91 11.57
CA ILE A 68 5.12 -14.03 12.69
C ILE A 68 4.86 -15.51 12.95
N LYS A 69 5.31 -15.98 14.11
CA LYS A 69 4.92 -17.30 14.62
C LYS A 69 3.59 -17.14 15.35
N ILE A 70 2.56 -17.83 14.88
CA ILE A 70 1.33 -17.97 15.66
C ILE A 70 1.67 -18.85 16.85
N ALA A 71 1.46 -18.35 18.07
CA ALA A 71 1.52 -19.17 19.26
C ALA A 71 0.37 -20.19 19.20
N THR A 72 0.68 -21.43 18.87
CA THR A 72 -0.20 -22.56 19.16
C THR A 72 -0.17 -22.79 20.66
N TYR A 73 -1.32 -22.56 21.32
CA TYR A 73 -1.59 -22.97 22.69
C TYR A 73 -1.85 -24.48 22.76
#